data_AF-A0A0Q4FMZ8-F1
#
_entry.id   AF-A0A0Q4FMZ8-F1
#
_cell.length_a   1.000
_cell.length_b   1.000
_cell.length_c   1.000
_cell.angle_alpha   90.00
_cell.angle_beta   90.00
_cell.angle_gamma   90.00
#
_symmetry.space_group_name_H-M   'P 1'
#
loop_
_entity.id
_entity.type
_entity.pdbx_description
1 polymer ?
#
loop_
_entity_poly.entity_id
_entity_poly.type
_entity_poly.pdbx_seq_one_letter_code
_entity_poly.pdbx_strand_id
1 'polypeptide(L)'
;MTSRPLRADERAFAYQVFGNSVRYNSVSISDIAIEGQVITTHFNGKFTIRWPEGFHDIMRNPGRRATFIHEMTHVWQGCNNGRWSGTYQAKSVVAQVTEGVRDIVRTKDYEDGIKNWDRHRSTAYRIDARRFGRPWSSFNVEQQATIVETWFIDEALRRSRGSDGPGVFGASMSPYDSRFPYIRDVIRKRSPTAAYTSVQLPIGADPAIKALQDVLVALGYLEPRCADGLIGRTNSATLDAVRAFQSRNGLKPDRVLGGANSETRKALARPVGQLQGAG
;
A
#
# COMPACT_ATOMS: atom_id res chain seq x y z
N MET A 1 21.63 -20.22 5.93
CA MET A 1 20.67 -19.38 6.67
C MET A 1 21.27 -18.00 6.76
N THR A 2 20.67 -17.04 6.06
CA THR A 2 21.22 -15.71 5.91
C THR A 2 20.14 -14.67 6.18
N SER A 3 20.52 -13.62 6.89
CA SER A 3 19.73 -12.40 7.01
C SER A 3 20.54 -11.25 6.45
N ARG A 4 19.88 -10.35 5.74
CA ARG A 4 20.50 -9.15 5.17
C ARG A 4 19.73 -7.91 5.58
N PRO A 5 20.38 -6.74 5.66
CA PRO A 5 19.65 -5.48 5.76
C PRO A 5 18.79 -5.25 4.51
N LEU A 6 17.81 -4.34 4.64
CA LEU A 6 17.12 -3.80 3.47
C LEU A 6 18.14 -3.21 2.49
N ARG A 7 17.92 -3.40 1.19
CA ARG A 7 18.69 -2.74 0.13
C ARG A 7 18.26 -1.29 -0.04
N ALA A 8 19.05 -0.50 -0.77
CA ALA A 8 18.78 0.93 -0.95
C ALA A 8 17.45 1.19 -1.68
N ASP A 9 17.17 0.40 -2.72
CA ASP A 9 15.91 0.41 -3.47
C ASP A 9 14.72 -0.01 -2.59
N GLU A 10 14.85 -1.07 -1.80
CA GLU A 10 13.81 -1.53 -0.86
C GLU A 10 13.51 -0.47 0.21
N ARG A 11 14.53 0.19 0.76
CA ARG A 11 14.36 1.32 1.69
C ARG A 11 13.66 2.50 1.03
N ALA A 12 14.14 2.92 -0.14
CA ALA A 12 13.53 4.02 -0.89
C ALA A 12 12.07 3.72 -1.23
N PHE A 13 11.76 2.47 -1.54
CA PHE A 13 10.42 1.99 -1.82
C PHE A 13 9.50 2.09 -0.59
N ALA A 14 9.91 1.53 0.55
CA ALA A 14 9.15 1.63 1.79
C ALA A 14 9.03 3.09 2.28
N TYR A 15 10.02 3.95 2.02
CA TYR A 15 9.98 5.37 2.36
C TYR A 15 8.82 6.12 1.72
N GLN A 16 8.34 5.70 0.55
CA GLN A 16 7.18 6.31 -0.10
C GLN A 16 5.90 6.22 0.76
N VAL A 17 5.77 5.12 1.51
CA VAL A 17 4.63 4.87 2.41
C VAL A 17 4.90 5.47 3.79
N PHE A 18 5.98 5.00 4.43
CA PHE A 18 6.22 5.24 5.84
C PHE A 18 7.01 6.53 6.11
N GLY A 19 7.72 7.07 5.13
CA GLY A 19 8.62 8.22 5.34
C GLY A 19 9.57 7.96 6.51
N ASN A 20 9.70 8.93 7.41
CA ASN A 20 10.55 8.77 8.59
C ASN A 20 9.90 7.94 9.72
N SER A 21 8.73 7.34 9.54
CA SER A 21 8.00 6.68 10.65
C SER A 21 8.51 5.29 11.03
N VAL A 22 9.47 4.75 10.28
CA VAL A 22 10.13 3.46 10.54
C VAL A 22 11.63 3.64 10.72
N ARG A 23 12.24 2.83 11.60
CA ARG A 23 13.69 2.72 11.75
C ARG A 23 14.25 1.69 10.76
N TYR A 24 14.48 2.08 9.50
CA TYR A 24 14.88 1.12 8.46
C TYR A 24 16.15 0.32 8.76
N ASN A 25 17.10 0.90 9.49
CA ASN A 25 18.35 0.23 9.85
C ASN A 25 18.16 -0.92 10.85
N SER A 26 17.00 -1.01 11.52
CA SER A 26 16.66 -2.13 12.38
C SER A 26 15.91 -3.24 11.64
N VAL A 27 15.73 -3.16 10.32
CA VAL A 27 14.96 -4.12 9.52
C VAL A 27 15.89 -5.00 8.68
N SER A 28 15.62 -6.30 8.69
CA SER A 28 16.33 -7.30 7.90
C SER A 28 15.36 -8.21 7.17
N ILE A 29 15.81 -8.79 6.05
CA ILE A 29 15.14 -9.85 5.31
C ILE A 29 15.90 -11.15 5.55
N SER A 30 15.20 -12.24 5.78
CA SER A 30 15.78 -13.56 6.06
C SER A 30 15.29 -14.61 5.06
N ASP A 31 16.17 -15.50 4.63
CA ASP A 31 15.87 -16.65 3.75
C ASP A 31 15.22 -17.84 4.49
N ILE A 32 15.02 -17.70 5.80
CA ILE A 32 14.42 -18.76 6.64
C ILE A 32 12.92 -18.86 6.35
N ALA A 33 12.50 -20.03 5.87
CA ALA A 33 11.10 -20.38 5.75
C ALA A 33 10.52 -20.74 7.13
N ILE A 34 9.32 -20.23 7.42
CA ILE A 34 8.47 -20.75 8.50
C ILE A 34 7.18 -21.19 7.82
N GLU A 35 6.99 -22.50 7.68
CA GLU A 35 5.77 -23.10 7.13
C GLU A 35 5.32 -22.52 5.76
N GLY A 36 6.26 -22.05 4.96
CA GLY A 36 5.99 -21.44 3.64
C GLY A 36 5.35 -20.04 3.71
N GLN A 37 5.34 -19.40 4.89
CA GLN A 37 4.73 -18.08 5.09
C GLN A 37 5.77 -16.96 5.17
N VAL A 38 5.33 -15.77 4.76
CA VAL A 38 6.05 -14.52 5.01
C VAL A 38 5.63 -13.99 6.37
N ILE A 39 6.60 -13.82 7.28
CA ILE A 39 6.31 -13.43 8.66
C ILE A 39 7.31 -12.38 9.14
N THR A 40 6.80 -11.31 9.75
CA THR A 40 7.61 -10.33 10.47
C THR A 40 7.80 -10.74 11.93
N THR A 41 9.06 -10.94 12.31
CA THR A 41 9.48 -11.18 13.69
C THR A 41 10.28 -9.99 14.22
N HIS A 42 10.36 -9.83 15.54
CA HIS A 42 11.24 -8.85 16.18
C HIS A 42 11.81 -9.39 17.49
N PHE A 43 13.07 -9.04 17.70
CA PHE A 43 13.87 -9.48 18.83
C PHE A 43 14.92 -8.41 19.11
N ASN A 44 15.06 -8.01 20.37
CA ASN A 44 16.04 -7.00 20.81
C ASN A 44 16.08 -5.71 19.97
N GLY A 45 14.91 -5.13 19.65
CA GLY A 45 14.84 -3.87 18.89
C GLY A 45 15.07 -4.02 17.38
N LYS A 46 15.27 -5.24 16.87
CA LYS A 46 15.46 -5.54 15.45
C LYS A 46 14.26 -6.31 14.90
N PHE A 47 13.89 -6.00 13.66
CA PHE A 47 12.84 -6.65 12.91
C PHE A 47 13.44 -7.52 11.80
N THR A 48 12.87 -8.70 11.62
CA THR A 48 13.26 -9.65 10.57
C THR A 48 12.02 -10.12 9.85
N ILE A 49 11.90 -9.72 8.59
CA ILE A 49 10.91 -10.25 7.64
C ILE A 49 11.47 -11.55 7.09
N ARG A 50 10.83 -12.66 7.42
CA ARG A 50 11.23 -14.00 6.99
C ARG A 50 10.54 -14.29 5.68
N TRP A 51 11.30 -14.29 4.60
CA TRP A 51 10.77 -14.38 3.26
C TRP A 51 11.79 -14.99 2.28
N PRO A 52 11.83 -16.33 2.15
CA PRO A 52 12.74 -17.02 1.24
C PRO A 52 12.63 -16.53 -0.22
N GLU A 53 11.40 -16.43 -0.74
CA GLU A 53 11.15 -16.09 -2.14
C GLU A 53 11.46 -14.62 -2.45
N GLY A 54 11.24 -13.73 -1.47
CA GLY A 54 11.56 -12.31 -1.56
C GLY A 54 13.02 -12.00 -1.23
N PHE A 55 13.76 -12.95 -0.66
CA PHE A 55 15.10 -12.70 -0.12
C PHE A 55 16.05 -12.06 -1.14
N HIS A 56 15.99 -12.45 -2.42
CA HIS A 56 16.82 -11.86 -3.46
C HIS A 56 16.15 -10.72 -4.22
N ASP A 57 14.85 -10.80 -4.51
CA ASP A 57 14.22 -9.90 -5.48
C ASP A 57 12.83 -9.40 -5.04
N ILE A 58 12.78 -8.65 -3.94
CA ILE A 58 11.53 -8.00 -3.48
C ILE A 58 10.96 -7.07 -4.56
N MET A 59 11.84 -6.34 -5.26
CA MET A 59 11.43 -5.33 -6.24
C MET A 59 10.98 -5.90 -7.59
N ARG A 60 11.11 -7.22 -7.81
CA ARG A 60 10.92 -7.88 -9.12
C ARG A 60 9.54 -7.67 -9.73
N ASN A 61 8.49 -7.74 -8.94
CA ASN A 61 7.12 -7.62 -9.45
C ASN A 61 6.19 -6.90 -8.45
N PRO A 62 5.05 -6.37 -8.93
CA PRO A 62 4.10 -5.64 -8.09
C PRO A 62 3.59 -6.43 -6.87
N GLY A 63 3.34 -7.73 -7.00
CA GLY A 63 2.85 -8.57 -5.90
C GLY A 63 3.85 -8.70 -4.75
N ARG A 64 5.14 -8.88 -5.06
CA ARG A 64 6.19 -8.90 -4.02
C ARG A 64 6.32 -7.53 -3.34
N ARG A 65 6.27 -6.47 -4.12
CA ARG A 65 6.31 -5.12 -3.56
C ARG A 65 5.14 -4.83 -2.62
N ALA A 66 3.95 -5.33 -2.94
CA ALA A 66 2.78 -5.25 -2.08
C ALA A 66 2.98 -6.01 -0.75
N THR A 67 3.38 -7.28 -0.82
CA THR A 67 3.67 -8.10 0.37
C THR A 67 4.75 -7.44 1.24
N PHE A 68 5.76 -6.82 0.63
CA PHE A 68 6.77 -6.08 1.39
C PHE A 68 6.18 -4.89 2.16
N ILE A 69 5.27 -4.12 1.57
CA ILE A 69 4.60 -3.00 2.25
C ILE A 69 3.68 -3.51 3.38
N HIS A 70 3.01 -4.64 3.18
CA HIS A 70 2.24 -5.32 4.24
C HIS A 70 3.13 -5.62 5.45
N GLU A 71 4.24 -6.33 5.24
CA GLU A 71 5.18 -6.69 6.31
C GLU A 71 5.84 -5.46 6.96
N MET A 72 6.19 -4.45 6.17
CA MET A 72 6.70 -3.19 6.70
C MET A 72 5.66 -2.44 7.56
N THR A 73 4.36 -2.70 7.37
CA THR A 73 3.32 -2.17 8.26
C THR A 73 3.40 -2.83 9.63
N HIS A 74 3.70 -4.13 9.71
CA HIS A 74 3.95 -4.81 10.99
C HIS A 74 5.21 -4.27 11.69
N VAL A 75 6.26 -3.97 10.92
CA VAL A 75 7.43 -3.26 11.45
C VAL A 75 7.04 -1.89 12.02
N TRP A 76 6.22 -1.13 11.29
CA TRP A 76 5.74 0.18 11.76
C TRP A 76 4.89 0.07 13.04
N GLN A 77 3.97 -0.89 13.09
CA GLN A 77 3.14 -1.18 14.27
C GLN A 77 4.05 -1.49 15.48
N GLY A 78 5.09 -2.31 15.28
CA GLY A 78 6.04 -2.64 16.33
C GLY A 78 6.87 -1.45 16.80
N CYS A 79 7.27 -0.55 15.89
CA CYS A 79 8.02 0.65 16.24
C CYS A 79 7.19 1.70 17.01
N ASN A 80 5.87 1.78 16.76
CA ASN A 80 5.07 2.95 17.13
C ASN A 80 3.89 2.68 18.09
N ASN A 81 3.48 1.43 18.34
CA ASN A 81 2.37 1.14 19.28
C ASN A 81 2.78 1.10 20.78
N GLY A 82 4.01 1.48 21.12
CA GLY A 82 4.45 1.69 22.52
C GLY A 82 4.53 0.45 23.42
N ARG A 83 3.96 -0.69 23.03
CA ARG A 83 4.06 -1.99 23.72
C ARG A 83 4.04 -3.13 22.72
N TRP A 84 5.22 -3.60 22.36
CA TRP A 84 5.35 -4.86 21.64
C TRP A 84 5.24 -6.01 22.63
N SER A 85 4.03 -6.28 23.12
CA SER A 85 3.79 -7.44 23.98
C SER A 85 3.90 -8.73 23.16
N GLY A 86 4.31 -9.84 23.77
CA GLY A 86 4.32 -11.16 23.12
C GLY A 86 2.96 -11.54 22.49
N THR A 87 1.86 -10.94 22.95
CA THR A 87 0.52 -11.11 22.34
C THR A 87 0.35 -10.44 20.97
N TYR A 88 1.16 -9.42 20.64
CA TYR A 88 1.14 -8.74 19.33
C TYR A 88 1.93 -9.52 18.29
N GLN A 89 3.12 -10.04 18.64
CA GLN A 89 3.81 -11.08 17.84
C GLN A 89 2.86 -12.26 17.64
N ALA A 90 2.28 -12.77 18.73
CA ALA A 90 1.37 -13.89 18.64
C ALA A 90 0.16 -13.53 17.77
N LYS A 91 -0.39 -12.31 17.77
CA LYS A 91 -1.52 -11.98 16.88
C LYS A 91 -1.14 -11.84 15.41
N SER A 92 0.00 -11.23 15.06
CA SER A 92 0.44 -11.19 13.65
C SER A 92 0.86 -12.58 13.18
N VAL A 93 1.65 -13.31 13.97
CA VAL A 93 2.10 -14.67 13.65
C VAL A 93 0.95 -15.68 13.70
N VAL A 94 0.07 -15.67 14.71
CA VAL A 94 -1.08 -16.60 14.81
C VAL A 94 -2.14 -16.27 13.77
N ALA A 95 -2.44 -15.00 13.46
CA ALA A 95 -3.35 -14.68 12.36
C ALA A 95 -2.77 -15.11 10.99
N GLN A 96 -1.46 -14.96 10.80
CA GLN A 96 -0.75 -15.46 9.61
C GLN A 96 -0.75 -17.01 9.57
N VAL A 97 -0.42 -17.68 10.68
CA VAL A 97 -0.19 -19.13 10.77
C VAL A 97 -1.48 -19.94 10.97
N THR A 98 -2.35 -19.64 11.94
CA THR A 98 -3.54 -20.49 12.23
C THR A 98 -4.60 -20.47 11.14
N GLU A 99 -4.66 -19.43 10.31
CA GLU A 99 -5.61 -19.36 9.21
C GLU A 99 -5.01 -19.78 7.86
N GLY A 100 -3.69 -19.63 7.66
CA GLY A 100 -2.99 -20.22 6.51
C GLY A 100 -2.87 -21.75 6.60
N VAL A 101 -2.71 -22.31 7.81
CA VAL A 101 -2.53 -23.76 8.02
C VAL A 101 -3.80 -24.58 7.69
N ARG A 102 -5.02 -24.04 7.85
CA ARG A 102 -6.25 -24.82 7.54
C ARG A 102 -6.46 -25.07 6.04
N ASP A 103 -6.00 -24.17 5.17
CA ASP A 103 -6.14 -24.33 3.71
C ASP A 103 -4.89 -24.89 3.01
N ILE A 104 -3.68 -24.65 3.53
CA ILE A 104 -2.43 -25.23 3.00
C ILE A 104 -2.44 -26.75 3.14
N VAL A 105 -2.95 -27.28 4.27
CA VAL A 105 -3.11 -28.73 4.50
C VAL A 105 -4.07 -29.36 3.49
N ARG A 106 -4.98 -28.58 2.89
CA ARG A 106 -5.99 -29.07 1.95
C ARG A 106 -5.52 -29.06 0.49
N THR A 107 -4.53 -28.24 0.12
CA THR A 107 -4.20 -27.96 -1.29
C THR A 107 -2.84 -28.48 -1.79
N LYS A 108 -1.89 -28.87 -0.92
CA LYS A 108 -0.61 -29.54 -1.30
C LYS A 108 0.24 -28.87 -2.40
N ASP A 109 0.08 -27.58 -2.68
CA ASP A 109 0.88 -26.87 -3.69
C ASP A 109 2.01 -26.08 -3.01
N TYR A 110 3.26 -26.52 -3.11
CA TYR A 110 4.42 -25.89 -2.43
C TYR A 110 5.32 -25.04 -3.35
N GLU A 111 5.00 -24.91 -4.65
CA GLU A 111 5.96 -24.35 -5.63
C GLU A 111 5.88 -22.83 -5.89
N ASP A 112 4.84 -22.13 -5.44
CA ASP A 112 4.66 -20.69 -5.70
C ASP A 112 4.09 -19.94 -4.48
N GLY A 113 4.93 -19.61 -3.50
CA GLY A 113 4.52 -18.93 -2.24
C GLY A 113 3.74 -17.63 -2.42
N ILE A 114 3.83 -16.97 -3.59
CA ILE A 114 3.05 -15.76 -3.93
C ILE A 114 1.61 -16.11 -4.33
N LYS A 115 1.39 -17.21 -5.07
CA LYS A 115 0.05 -17.62 -5.52
C LYS A 115 -0.80 -18.16 -4.37
N ASN A 116 -0.19 -18.80 -3.38
CA ASN A 116 -0.90 -19.35 -2.24
C ASN A 116 -1.15 -18.30 -1.14
N TRP A 117 -0.22 -17.38 -0.91
CA TRP A 117 -0.46 -16.22 -0.03
C TRP A 117 -1.73 -15.45 -0.40
N ASP A 118 -1.94 -15.22 -1.70
CA ASP A 118 -3.10 -14.47 -2.20
C ASP A 118 -4.42 -15.27 -2.14
N ARG A 119 -4.35 -16.60 -2.19
CA ARG A 119 -5.51 -17.50 -2.11
C ARG A 119 -6.00 -17.75 -0.67
N HIS A 120 -5.15 -17.57 0.34
CA HIS A 120 -5.45 -17.90 1.74
C HIS A 120 -5.82 -16.69 2.62
N ARG A 121 -6.05 -15.51 2.03
CA ARG A 121 -6.54 -14.32 2.75
C ARG A 121 -7.99 -14.52 3.20
N SER A 122 -8.15 -14.89 4.47
CA SER A 122 -9.41 -15.16 5.18
C SER A 122 -10.28 -13.91 5.39
N THR A 123 -11.38 -14.04 6.15
CA THR A 123 -12.21 -12.93 6.64
C THR A 123 -11.45 -11.91 7.48
N ALA A 124 -10.29 -12.26 8.08
CA ALA A 124 -9.46 -11.35 8.85
C ALA A 124 -8.90 -10.20 8.01
N TYR A 125 -8.74 -10.39 6.70
CA TYR A 125 -8.20 -9.41 5.75
C TYR A 125 -9.30 -8.59 5.05
N ARG A 126 -10.56 -9.03 5.13
CA ARG A 126 -11.68 -8.33 4.47
C ARG A 126 -11.98 -7.02 5.20
N ILE A 127 -12.03 -5.94 4.43
CA ILE A 127 -12.41 -4.61 4.90
C ILE A 127 -13.64 -4.17 4.09
N ASP A 128 -14.71 -3.80 4.78
CA ASP A 128 -15.83 -3.11 4.11
C ASP A 128 -15.40 -1.66 3.83
N ALA A 129 -15.51 -1.22 2.57
CA ALA A 129 -15.23 0.15 2.15
C ALA A 129 -15.93 1.21 3.03
N ARG A 130 -17.11 0.90 3.58
CA ARG A 130 -17.87 1.78 4.50
C ARG A 130 -17.19 1.99 5.85
N ARG A 131 -16.19 1.19 6.19
CA ARG A 131 -15.41 1.33 7.43
C ARG A 131 -14.26 2.32 7.27
N PHE A 132 -13.90 2.71 6.05
CA PHE A 132 -12.83 3.68 5.85
C PHE A 132 -13.18 5.02 6.53
N GLY A 133 -12.24 5.58 7.28
CA GLY A 133 -12.47 6.74 8.14
C GLY A 133 -12.92 6.40 9.58
N ARG A 134 -13.09 5.12 9.94
CA ARG A 134 -13.21 4.70 11.35
C ARG A 134 -11.85 4.69 12.05
N PRO A 135 -11.75 4.97 13.36
CA PRO A 135 -10.48 5.04 14.09
C PRO A 135 -9.56 3.84 13.82
N TRP A 136 -8.25 4.06 13.78
CA TRP A 136 -7.26 3.06 13.33
C TRP A 136 -7.28 1.81 14.22
N SER A 137 -7.49 2.03 15.51
CA SER A 137 -7.67 1.01 16.54
C SER A 137 -8.91 0.13 16.35
N SER A 138 -9.86 0.51 15.49
CA SER A 138 -11.04 -0.32 15.19
C SER A 138 -10.75 -1.44 14.17
N PHE A 139 -9.57 -1.43 13.56
CA PHE A 139 -9.07 -2.46 12.65
C PHE A 139 -8.09 -3.36 13.39
N ASN A 140 -8.16 -4.66 13.12
CA ASN A 140 -7.14 -5.60 13.61
C ASN A 140 -5.79 -5.35 12.90
N VAL A 141 -4.72 -5.97 13.40
CA VAL A 141 -3.35 -5.74 12.90
C VAL A 141 -3.15 -6.11 11.43
N GLU A 142 -3.85 -7.13 10.94
CA GLU A 142 -3.82 -7.53 9.52
C GLU A 142 -4.66 -6.59 8.66
N GLN A 143 -5.86 -6.18 9.11
CA GLN A 143 -6.66 -5.17 8.42
C GLN A 143 -5.91 -3.84 8.28
N GLN A 144 -5.16 -3.45 9.31
CA GLN A 144 -4.30 -2.28 9.26
C GLN A 144 -3.23 -2.43 8.16
N ALA A 145 -2.54 -3.57 8.09
CA ALA A 145 -1.55 -3.85 7.05
C ALA A 145 -2.20 -3.91 5.64
N THR A 146 -3.37 -4.53 5.51
CA THR A 146 -4.15 -4.54 4.26
C THR A 146 -4.59 -3.15 3.83
N ILE A 147 -4.98 -2.26 4.75
CA ILE A 147 -5.33 -0.87 4.41
C ILE A 147 -4.13 -0.15 3.79
N VAL A 148 -2.94 -0.32 4.38
CA VAL A 148 -1.71 0.31 3.88
C VAL A 148 -1.28 -0.32 2.56
N GLU A 149 -1.35 -1.64 2.43
CA GLU A 149 -1.11 -2.35 1.17
C GLU A 149 -2.07 -1.84 0.08
N THR A 150 -3.36 -1.75 0.38
CA THR A 150 -4.41 -1.29 -0.54
C THR A 150 -4.18 0.15 -1.00
N TRP A 151 -3.75 1.04 -0.10
CA TRP A 151 -3.39 2.40 -0.48
C TRP A 151 -2.22 2.43 -1.49
N PHE A 152 -1.35 1.44 -1.39
CA PHE A 152 -0.13 1.36 -2.19
C PHE A 152 -0.33 0.65 -3.54
N ILE A 153 -1.09 -0.45 -3.58
CA ILE A 153 -1.21 -1.27 -4.79
C ILE A 153 -2.20 -0.70 -5.80
N ASP A 154 -1.89 -0.93 -7.08
CA ASP A 154 -2.81 -0.59 -8.15
C ASP A 154 -4.07 -1.48 -8.14
N GLU A 155 -5.15 -0.94 -8.71
CA GLU A 155 -6.46 -1.60 -8.73
C GLU A 155 -6.48 -2.92 -9.53
N ALA A 156 -5.62 -3.08 -10.54
CA ALA A 156 -5.57 -4.30 -11.34
C ALA A 156 -4.91 -5.44 -10.55
N LEU A 157 -3.80 -5.16 -9.88
CA LEU A 157 -3.17 -6.09 -8.94
C LEU A 157 -4.14 -6.44 -7.81
N ARG A 158 -4.82 -5.45 -7.23
CA ARG A 158 -5.85 -5.69 -6.20
C ARG A 158 -6.96 -6.63 -6.68
N ARG A 159 -7.51 -6.38 -7.88
CA ARG A 159 -8.56 -7.24 -8.46
C ARG A 159 -8.08 -8.66 -8.70
N SER A 160 -6.83 -8.83 -9.15
CA SER A 160 -6.23 -10.16 -9.33
C SER A 160 -6.09 -10.94 -8.01
N ARG A 161 -6.00 -10.24 -6.86
CA ARG A 161 -5.85 -10.84 -5.53
C ARG A 161 -7.18 -11.15 -4.83
N GLY A 162 -8.31 -10.58 -5.26
CA GLY A 162 -9.67 -11.02 -4.91
C GLY A 162 -10.11 -10.99 -3.43
N SER A 163 -9.32 -10.45 -2.50
CA SER A 163 -9.39 -10.81 -1.07
C SER A 163 -9.73 -9.67 -0.09
N ASP A 164 -9.64 -8.41 -0.48
CA ASP A 164 -9.75 -7.27 0.46
C ASP A 164 -11.20 -6.84 0.77
N GLY A 165 -12.20 -7.50 0.15
CA GLY A 165 -13.62 -7.20 0.30
C GLY A 165 -14.21 -6.30 -0.81
N PRO A 166 -15.55 -6.22 -0.90
CA PRO A 166 -16.22 -5.44 -1.94
C PRO A 166 -16.05 -3.93 -1.71
N GLY A 167 -15.77 -3.18 -2.79
CA GLY A 167 -15.75 -1.71 -2.81
C GLY A 167 -14.46 -1.05 -2.31
N VAL A 168 -13.49 -1.84 -1.87
CA VAL A 168 -12.15 -1.36 -1.52
C VAL A 168 -11.36 -1.23 -2.82
N PHE A 169 -11.26 -0.03 -3.38
CA PHE A 169 -10.49 0.21 -4.60
C PHE A 169 -9.08 0.71 -4.26
N GLY A 170 -8.05 0.23 -4.97
CA GLY A 170 -6.66 0.67 -4.82
C GLY A 170 -6.55 2.20 -4.87
N ALA A 171 -5.60 2.76 -4.12
CA ALA A 171 -5.39 4.20 -4.07
C ALA A 171 -4.22 4.64 -4.96
N SER A 172 -4.18 5.94 -5.28
CA SER A 172 -3.14 6.54 -6.12
C SER A 172 -1.87 6.88 -5.33
N MET A 173 -1.63 6.23 -4.18
CA MET A 173 -0.53 6.57 -3.27
C MET A 173 -0.49 8.04 -2.83
N SER A 174 -1.63 8.76 -2.89
CA SER A 174 -1.70 10.14 -2.45
C SER A 174 -2.12 10.22 -0.98
N PRO A 175 -1.45 11.05 -0.15
CA PRO A 175 -1.89 11.34 1.20
C PRO A 175 -3.19 12.18 1.26
N TYR A 176 -3.68 12.64 0.10
CA TYR A 176 -4.94 13.36 -0.03
C TYR A 176 -6.11 12.46 -0.41
N ASP A 177 -5.91 11.16 -0.65
CA ASP A 177 -7.04 10.25 -0.84
C ASP A 177 -7.87 10.16 0.46
N SER A 178 -9.05 10.78 0.46
CA SER A 178 -9.93 10.85 1.63
C SER A 178 -10.42 9.49 2.11
N ARG A 179 -10.34 8.46 1.27
CA ARG A 179 -10.62 7.08 1.68
C ARG A 179 -9.52 6.59 2.61
N PHE A 180 -8.27 7.01 2.44
CA PHE A 180 -7.11 6.50 3.18
C PHE A 180 -6.42 7.59 4.02
N PRO A 181 -7.10 8.19 5.02
CA PRO A 181 -6.48 9.20 5.88
C PRO A 181 -5.33 8.63 6.72
N TYR A 182 -5.27 7.30 6.86
CA TYR A 182 -4.33 6.58 7.72
C TYR A 182 -2.86 6.85 7.36
N ILE A 183 -2.50 6.92 6.07
CA ILE A 183 -1.09 7.12 5.72
C ILE A 183 -0.60 8.47 6.21
N ARG A 184 -1.38 9.52 5.98
CA ARG A 184 -1.06 10.88 6.40
C ARG A 184 -1.13 11.03 7.93
N ASP A 185 -2.23 10.59 8.53
CA ASP A 185 -2.56 10.96 9.91
C ASP A 185 -2.05 9.98 10.96
N VAL A 186 -1.86 8.72 10.59
CA VAL A 186 -1.44 7.65 11.49
C VAL A 186 -0.01 7.26 11.20
N ILE A 187 0.24 6.76 9.98
CA ILE A 187 1.52 6.15 9.61
C ILE A 187 2.64 7.18 9.62
N ARG A 188 2.52 8.26 8.84
CA ARG A 188 3.59 9.28 8.73
C ARG A 188 3.77 10.10 10.00
N LYS A 189 2.71 10.30 10.80
CA LYS A 189 2.76 11.02 12.09
C LYS A 189 3.20 10.16 13.27
N ARG A 190 3.43 8.85 13.09
CA ARG A 190 3.76 7.90 14.18
C ARG A 190 2.71 7.90 15.30
N SER A 191 1.43 8.05 14.96
CA SER A 191 0.36 8.25 15.94
C SER A 191 -0.76 7.21 15.76
N PRO A 192 -0.63 6.02 16.36
CA PRO A 192 -1.58 4.91 16.18
C PRO A 192 -2.97 5.17 16.77
N THR A 193 -3.11 6.22 17.57
CA THR A 193 -4.37 6.67 18.16
C THR A 193 -4.86 8.00 17.58
N ALA A 194 -4.21 8.50 16.51
CA ALA A 194 -4.61 9.76 15.90
C ALA A 194 -6.05 9.72 15.40
N ALA A 195 -6.79 10.79 15.68
CA ALA A 195 -8.02 11.10 14.98
C ALA A 195 -7.69 11.52 13.54
N TYR A 196 -8.56 11.20 12.60
CA TYR A 196 -8.40 11.68 11.23
C TYR A 196 -8.70 13.15 11.14
N THR A 197 -7.89 13.83 10.35
CA THR A 197 -8.12 15.24 10.03
C THR A 197 -8.86 15.30 8.70
N SER A 198 -9.82 16.20 8.55
CA SER A 198 -10.40 16.45 7.23
C SER A 198 -9.32 16.97 6.29
N VAL A 199 -9.32 16.49 5.05
CA VAL A 199 -8.45 17.06 4.02
C VAL A 199 -8.91 18.50 3.77
N GLN A 200 -8.05 19.48 4.06
CA GLN A 200 -8.31 20.87 3.73
C GLN A 200 -7.92 21.10 2.28
N LEU A 201 -8.91 21.36 1.43
CA LEU A 201 -8.74 21.74 0.03
C LEU A 201 -9.53 23.02 -0.25
N PRO A 202 -9.21 23.76 -1.34
CA PRO A 202 -10.03 24.88 -1.79
C PRO A 202 -11.52 24.51 -1.95
N ILE A 203 -12.40 25.49 -1.85
CA ILE A 203 -13.84 25.28 -2.07
C ILE A 203 -14.08 24.72 -3.47
N GLY A 204 -14.82 23.61 -3.56
CA GLY A 204 -15.12 22.91 -4.82
C GLY A 204 -14.04 21.94 -5.30
N ALA A 205 -12.93 21.80 -4.56
CA ALA A 205 -11.89 20.81 -4.85
C ALA A 205 -12.30 19.40 -4.40
N ASP A 206 -11.81 18.41 -5.14
CA ASP A 206 -12.04 16.99 -4.88
C ASP A 206 -10.71 16.32 -4.47
N PRO A 207 -10.64 15.65 -3.30
CA PRO A 207 -9.47 14.90 -2.88
C PRO A 207 -9.01 13.83 -3.87
N ALA A 208 -9.92 13.19 -4.62
CA ALA A 208 -9.57 12.24 -5.66
C ALA A 208 -8.86 12.92 -6.85
N ILE A 209 -9.23 14.17 -7.16
CA ILE A 209 -8.56 14.98 -8.18
C ILE A 209 -7.20 15.44 -7.69
N LYS A 210 -7.10 15.88 -6.43
CA LYS A 210 -5.81 16.24 -5.81
C LYS A 210 -4.83 15.07 -5.88
N ALA A 211 -5.34 13.89 -5.55
CA ALA A 211 -4.59 12.65 -5.55
C ALA A 211 -4.11 12.23 -6.95
N LEU A 212 -4.92 12.49 -7.99
CA LEU A 212 -4.53 12.30 -9.38
C LEU A 212 -3.46 13.32 -9.81
N GLN A 213 -3.62 14.58 -9.43
CA GLN A 213 -2.69 15.65 -9.74
C GLN A 213 -1.30 15.40 -9.11
N ASP A 214 -1.23 14.90 -7.87
CA ASP A 214 0.05 14.57 -7.22
C ASP A 214 0.89 13.59 -8.05
N VAL A 215 0.25 12.59 -8.65
CA VAL A 215 0.96 11.61 -9.50
C VAL A 215 1.40 12.26 -10.82
N LEU A 216 0.55 13.10 -11.43
CA LEU A 216 0.92 13.84 -12.64
C LEU A 216 2.10 14.79 -12.40
N VAL A 217 2.19 15.38 -11.21
CA VAL A 217 3.34 16.19 -10.78
C VAL A 217 4.59 15.32 -10.69
N ALA A 218 4.50 14.16 -10.03
CA ALA A 218 5.64 13.24 -9.89
C ALA A 218 6.15 12.71 -11.25
N LEU A 219 5.27 12.63 -12.25
CA LEU A 219 5.59 12.21 -13.63
C LEU A 219 6.03 13.37 -14.54
N GLY A 220 6.03 14.60 -14.04
CA GLY A 220 6.42 15.80 -14.79
C GLY A 220 5.37 16.33 -15.77
N TYR A 221 4.12 15.85 -15.72
CA TYR A 221 3.04 16.34 -16.57
C TYR A 221 2.36 17.59 -16.03
N LEU A 222 2.43 17.81 -14.72
CA LEU A 222 1.76 18.90 -14.04
C LEU A 222 2.73 19.65 -13.13
N GLU A 223 2.65 20.96 -13.14
CA GLU A 223 3.38 21.82 -12.20
C GLU A 223 2.85 21.60 -10.77
N PRO A 224 3.71 21.45 -9.74
CA PRO A 224 3.27 21.23 -8.36
C PRO A 224 2.23 22.24 -7.86
N ARG A 225 2.36 23.51 -8.25
CA ARG A 225 1.43 24.60 -7.89
C ARG A 225 0.01 24.43 -8.44
N CYS A 226 -0.16 23.59 -9.46
CA CYS A 226 -1.45 23.31 -10.09
C CYS A 226 -2.17 22.11 -9.46
N ALA A 227 -1.55 21.43 -8.49
CA ALA A 227 -2.15 20.30 -7.80
C ALA A 227 -2.97 20.79 -6.59
N ASP A 228 -4.15 21.36 -6.84
CA ASP A 228 -5.04 22.00 -5.87
C ASP A 228 -6.34 21.23 -5.59
N GLY A 229 -6.57 20.12 -6.29
CA GLY A 229 -7.80 19.33 -6.25
C GLY A 229 -8.91 19.84 -7.17
N LEU A 230 -8.66 20.86 -7.97
CA LEU A 230 -9.61 21.39 -8.95
C LEU A 230 -9.28 20.89 -10.35
N ILE A 231 -10.29 20.39 -11.07
CA ILE A 231 -10.12 20.03 -12.49
C ILE A 231 -9.95 21.30 -13.36
N GLY A 232 -10.20 22.50 -12.83
CA GLY A 232 -10.28 23.74 -13.60
C GLY A 232 -11.44 23.73 -14.60
N ARG A 233 -11.65 24.83 -15.32
CA ARG A 233 -12.58 24.90 -16.46
C ARG A 233 -11.77 24.87 -17.77
N THR A 234 -12.22 25.56 -18.81
CA THR A 234 -11.52 25.67 -20.10
C THR A 234 -10.05 26.07 -19.90
N ASN A 235 -9.13 25.46 -20.65
CA ASN A 235 -7.67 25.66 -20.56
C ASN A 235 -7.06 25.30 -19.19
N SER A 236 -7.59 24.25 -18.55
CA SER A 236 -7.04 23.73 -17.30
C SER A 236 -5.75 22.95 -17.53
N ALA A 237 -4.70 23.35 -16.82
CA ALA A 237 -3.45 22.59 -16.72
C ALA A 237 -3.67 21.12 -16.30
N THR A 238 -4.68 20.86 -15.46
CA THR A 238 -5.04 19.49 -15.06
C THR A 238 -5.59 18.69 -16.23
N LEU A 239 -6.49 19.27 -17.03
CA LEU A 239 -7.06 18.59 -18.20
C LEU A 239 -5.99 18.35 -19.27
N ASP A 240 -5.11 19.31 -19.50
CA ASP A 240 -4.02 19.19 -20.48
C ASP A 240 -2.99 18.14 -20.06
N ALA A 241 -2.58 18.15 -18.77
CA ALA A 241 -1.70 17.14 -18.19
C ALA A 241 -2.30 15.73 -18.29
N VAL A 242 -3.59 15.57 -18.00
CA VAL A 242 -4.29 14.30 -18.14
C VAL A 242 -4.32 13.83 -19.59
N ARG A 243 -4.66 14.70 -20.56
CA ARG A 243 -4.68 14.34 -21.98
C ARG A 243 -3.29 13.92 -22.47
N ALA A 244 -2.26 14.65 -22.08
CA ALA A 244 -0.87 14.32 -22.42
C ALA A 244 -0.47 12.96 -21.85
N PHE A 245 -0.79 12.69 -20.57
CA PHE A 245 -0.54 11.41 -19.94
C PHE A 245 -1.30 10.27 -20.63
N GLN A 246 -2.59 10.47 -20.91
CA GLN A 246 -3.44 9.50 -21.60
C GLN A 246 -2.88 9.17 -22.99
N SER A 247 -2.53 10.20 -23.78
CA SER A 247 -1.98 10.02 -25.12
C SER A 247 -0.68 9.21 -25.10
N ARG A 248 0.27 9.57 -24.23
CA ARG A 248 1.55 8.85 -24.11
C ARG A 248 1.40 7.41 -23.63
N ASN A 249 0.43 7.15 -22.76
CA ASN A 249 0.20 5.82 -22.20
C ASN A 249 -0.91 5.02 -22.93
N GLY A 250 -1.37 5.48 -24.10
CA GLY A 250 -2.36 4.77 -24.92
C GLY A 250 -3.75 4.62 -24.28
N LEU A 251 -4.14 5.55 -23.41
CA LEU A 251 -5.40 5.50 -22.66
C LEU A 251 -6.50 6.27 -23.37
N LYS A 252 -7.73 5.77 -23.25
CA LYS A 252 -8.93 6.49 -23.72
C LYS A 252 -9.29 7.61 -22.73
N PRO A 253 -9.85 8.74 -23.22
CA PRO A 253 -10.35 9.79 -22.35
C PRO A 253 -11.42 9.29 -21.38
N ASP A 254 -11.33 9.68 -20.12
CA ASP A 254 -12.33 9.36 -19.12
C ASP A 254 -13.63 10.13 -19.32
N ARG A 255 -14.77 9.46 -19.08
CA ARG A 255 -16.07 10.13 -18.98
C ARG A 255 -16.19 10.98 -17.70
N VAL A 256 -15.59 10.52 -16.61
CA VAL A 256 -15.52 11.22 -15.31
C VAL A 256 -14.12 11.04 -14.74
N LEU A 257 -13.33 12.11 -14.75
CA LEU A 257 -11.98 12.12 -14.16
C LEU A 257 -12.06 11.88 -12.65
N GLY A 258 -11.18 11.01 -12.13
CA GLY A 258 -11.15 10.65 -10.70
C GLY A 258 -12.24 9.66 -10.26
N GLY A 259 -13.25 9.38 -11.10
CA GLY A 259 -14.31 8.41 -10.81
C GLY A 259 -13.80 6.96 -10.68
N ALA A 260 -14.61 6.06 -10.13
CA ALA A 260 -14.23 4.65 -9.92
C ALA A 260 -13.91 3.88 -11.22
N ASN A 261 -14.45 4.35 -12.35
CA ASN A 261 -14.20 3.76 -13.68
C ASN A 261 -13.18 4.56 -14.51
N SER A 262 -12.48 5.53 -13.91
CA SER A 262 -11.44 6.31 -14.60
C SER A 262 -10.25 5.41 -14.94
N GLU A 263 -9.97 5.24 -16.23
CA GLU A 263 -8.79 4.51 -16.73
C GLU A 263 -7.51 5.30 -16.44
N THR A 264 -7.59 6.64 -16.49
CA THR A 264 -6.46 7.51 -16.08
C THR A 264 -6.06 7.24 -14.64
N ARG A 265 -7.02 7.21 -13.72
CA ARG A 265 -6.77 6.95 -12.30
C ARG A 265 -6.17 5.55 -12.08
N LYS A 266 -6.69 4.54 -12.77
CA LYS A 266 -6.16 3.17 -12.69
C LYS A 266 -4.72 3.10 -13.19
N ALA A 267 -4.42 3.78 -14.30
CA ALA A 267 -3.07 3.83 -14.83
C ALA A 267 -2.10 4.58 -13.89
N LEU A 268 -2.51 5.73 -13.34
CA LEU A 268 -1.70 6.52 -12.40
C LEU A 268 -1.46 5.82 -11.06
N ALA A 269 -2.28 4.84 -10.67
CA ALA A 269 -2.02 4.03 -9.48
C ALA A 269 -0.86 3.02 -9.67
N ARG A 270 -0.36 2.84 -10.89
CA ARG A 270 0.80 1.97 -11.15
C ARG A 270 2.09 2.64 -10.65
N PRO A 271 3.12 1.86 -10.29
CA PRO A 271 4.41 2.42 -9.89
C PRO A 271 4.97 3.40 -10.92
N VAL A 272 5.43 4.57 -10.47
CA VAL A 272 5.93 5.66 -11.33
C VAL A 272 6.96 5.18 -12.35
N GLY A 273 7.87 4.28 -11.97
CA GLY A 273 8.87 3.70 -12.89
C GLY A 273 8.32 2.80 -14.00
N GLN A 274 7.01 2.53 -14.02
CA GLN A 274 6.32 1.78 -15.08
C GLN A 274 5.48 2.67 -15.99
N LEU A 275 5.44 3.99 -15.73
CA LEU A 275 4.64 4.96 -16.46
C LEU A 275 5.56 5.84 -17.30
N GLN A 276 5.11 6.18 -18.51
CA GLN A 276 5.85 7.13 -19.34
C GLN A 276 5.66 8.54 -18.78
N GLY A 277 6.76 9.21 -18.43
CA GLY A 277 6.79 10.62 -18.03
C GLY A 277 6.65 11.59 -19.21
N ALA A 278 6.61 12.90 -18.91
CA ALA A 278 6.42 13.96 -19.91
C ALA A 278 7.62 14.23 -20.85
N GLY A 279 8.71 13.46 -20.72
CA GLY A 279 10.01 13.68 -21.40
C GLY A 279 9.95 13.84 -22.91
#